data_AF-A0A813DPE3-F1
#
_entry.id   AF-A0A813DPE3-F1
#
_cell.length_a   1.000
_cell.length_b   1.000
_cell.length_c   1.000
_cell.angle_alpha   90.00
_cell.angle_beta   90.00
_cell.angle_gamma   90.00
#
_symmetry.space_group_name_H-M   'P 1'
#
loop_
_entity.id
_entity.type
_entity.pdbx_description
1 polymer ?
#
loop_
_entity_poly.entity_id
_entity_poly.type
_entity_poly.pdbx_seq_one_letter_code
_entity_poly.pdbx_strand_id
1 'polypeptide(L)'
;VSHYWGTPFSDFVSGIRGHAVKMNKSEGGWECNHYWICTFSNNQWNLGDEIGKDWMQCSFYLALRCGHCMGTAMVLDEDASALGRSWCLFELLQTFQLTQDREVASFRDFWLCTKTGVLNLGHSSTDAALAIARRVANLRLQDATASVLADKELIDGLISSQPGGFDVMNAFVKHHLQGMLADMKRSLKLELDSLENMLLADEVAPPLQPRAIRSATTTIITTTRTPAISL
;
A
#
# COMPACT_ATOMS: atom_id res chain seq x y z
N VAL A 1 12.06 -5.27 1.87
CA VAL A 1 11.10 -5.08 0.77
C VAL A 1 11.15 -6.30 -0.12
N SER A 2 10.02 -6.97 -0.28
CA SER A 2 9.85 -8.11 -1.19
C SER A 2 9.29 -7.64 -2.53
N HIS A 3 9.86 -8.07 -3.64
CA HIS A 3 9.49 -7.60 -4.98
C HIS A 3 9.86 -8.61 -6.06
N TYR A 4 9.06 -8.65 -7.13
CA TYR A 4 9.35 -9.41 -8.34
C TYR A 4 10.05 -8.54 -9.39
N TRP A 5 11.21 -8.97 -9.89
CA TRP A 5 12.04 -8.20 -10.83
C TRP A 5 11.38 -7.87 -12.17
N GLY A 6 10.34 -8.60 -12.56
CA GLY A 6 9.58 -8.29 -13.77
C GLY A 6 8.58 -7.14 -13.58
N THR A 7 8.34 -6.69 -12.35
CA THR A 7 7.51 -5.52 -12.09
C THR A 7 8.23 -4.26 -12.60
N PRO A 8 7.55 -3.35 -13.32
CA PRO A 8 8.15 -2.10 -13.76
C PRO A 8 8.80 -1.33 -12.60
N PHE A 9 10.04 -0.87 -12.79
CA PHE A 9 10.77 -0.20 -11.71
C PHE A 9 10.06 1.08 -11.21
N SER A 10 9.36 1.79 -12.10
CA SER A 10 8.52 2.94 -11.73
C SER A 10 7.42 2.58 -10.73
N ASP A 11 6.83 1.39 -10.89
CA ASP A 11 5.72 0.91 -10.07
C ASP A 11 6.23 0.50 -8.69
N PHE A 12 7.41 -0.14 -8.65
CA PHE A 12 8.16 -0.39 -7.43
C PHE A 12 8.45 0.91 -6.66
N VAL A 13 9.05 1.92 -7.31
CA VAL A 13 9.37 3.20 -6.67
C VAL A 13 8.11 3.89 -6.15
N SER A 14 7.04 3.90 -6.94
CA SER A 14 5.76 4.50 -6.56
C SER A 14 5.14 3.80 -5.34
N GLY A 15 5.17 2.47 -5.30
CA GLY A 15 4.66 1.69 -4.17
C GLY A 15 5.44 1.94 -2.87
N ILE A 16 6.77 1.96 -2.94
CA ILE A 16 7.61 2.23 -1.75
C ILE A 16 7.49 3.68 -1.29
N ARG A 17 7.42 4.64 -2.22
CA ARG A 17 7.14 6.04 -1.88
C ARG A 17 5.79 6.20 -1.21
N GLY A 18 4.75 5.56 -1.75
CA GLY A 18 3.41 5.56 -1.16
C GLY A 18 3.42 5.01 0.26
N HIS A 19 4.11 3.89 0.49
CA HIS A 19 4.31 3.34 1.82
C HIS A 19 5.05 4.31 2.76
N ALA A 20 6.17 4.89 2.31
CA ALA A 20 6.97 5.80 3.12
C ALA A 20 6.20 7.04 3.59
N VAL A 21 5.40 7.63 2.68
CA VAL A 21 4.52 8.77 2.98
C VAL A 21 3.44 8.39 3.99
N LYS A 22 2.90 7.16 3.93
CA LYS A 22 1.83 6.73 4.85
C LYS A 22 2.33 6.37 6.24
N MET A 23 3.55 5.85 6.34
CA MET A 23 4.15 5.56 7.65
C MET A 23 4.52 6.82 8.42
N ASN A 24 4.73 7.95 7.75
CA ASN A 24 5.10 9.21 8.38
C ASN A 24 4.06 10.29 8.15
N LYS A 25 3.26 10.56 9.19
CA LYS A 25 2.20 11.59 9.16
C LYS A 25 2.73 13.03 9.22
N SER A 26 4.04 13.22 9.48
CA SER A 26 4.68 14.55 9.55
C SER A 26 5.47 14.86 8.28
N GLU A 27 5.41 16.12 7.82
CA GLU A 27 6.27 16.63 6.75
C GLU A 27 7.75 16.35 7.09
N GLY A 28 8.50 15.78 6.14
CA GLY A 28 9.91 15.40 6.32
C GLY A 28 10.17 14.03 6.94
N GLY A 29 9.15 13.30 7.44
CA GLY A 29 9.39 12.03 8.15
C GLY A 29 9.89 10.85 7.29
N TRP A 30 9.80 10.93 5.96
CA TRP A 30 10.25 9.86 5.06
C TRP A 30 11.76 9.59 5.15
N GLU A 31 12.56 10.59 5.55
CA GLU A 31 14.02 10.47 5.75
C GLU A 31 14.38 9.48 6.89
N CYS A 32 13.46 9.24 7.81
CA CYS A 32 13.65 8.25 8.88
C CYS A 32 13.38 6.80 8.40
N ASN A 33 12.79 6.60 7.22
CA ASN A 33 12.49 5.28 6.70
C ASN A 33 13.70 4.70 5.97
N HIS A 34 14.17 3.55 6.47
CA HIS A 34 15.23 2.79 5.84
C HIS A 34 14.64 1.52 5.21
N TYR A 35 14.89 1.31 3.93
CA TYR A 35 14.42 0.14 3.21
C TYR A 35 15.61 -0.74 2.80
N TRP A 36 15.65 -1.95 3.35
CA TRP A 36 16.43 -3.02 2.74
C TRP A 36 15.61 -3.64 1.60
N ILE A 37 16.21 -3.78 0.42
CA ILE A 37 15.52 -4.21 -0.81
C ILE A 37 16.28 -5.39 -1.39
N CYS A 38 15.60 -6.55 -1.49
CA CYS A 38 16.23 -7.81 -1.87
C CYS A 38 16.94 -7.76 -3.22
N THR A 39 16.39 -7.04 -4.19
CA THR A 39 16.94 -6.89 -5.55
C THR A 39 18.28 -6.18 -5.59
N PHE A 40 18.54 -5.28 -4.63
CA PHE A 40 19.79 -4.51 -4.56
C PHE A 40 20.79 -5.09 -3.57
N SER A 41 20.41 -6.13 -2.82
CA SER A 41 21.27 -6.65 -1.76
C SER A 41 22.26 -7.71 -2.25
N ASN A 42 21.91 -8.50 -3.27
CA ASN A 42 22.76 -9.62 -3.66
C ASN A 42 23.65 -9.24 -4.84
N ASN A 43 24.94 -9.58 -4.74
CA ASN A 43 25.81 -9.65 -5.90
C ASN A 43 25.35 -10.76 -6.85
N GLN A 44 24.60 -10.39 -7.89
CA GLN A 44 24.07 -11.33 -8.89
C GLN A 44 25.17 -12.08 -9.66
N TRP A 45 26.40 -11.56 -9.65
CA TRP A 45 27.56 -12.20 -10.28
C TRP A 45 28.19 -13.28 -9.39
N ASN A 46 27.82 -13.32 -8.10
CA ASN A 46 28.37 -14.26 -7.13
C ASN A 46 27.30 -14.76 -6.13
N LEU A 47 26.15 -15.20 -6.65
CA LEU A 47 25.03 -15.67 -5.83
C LEU A 47 25.38 -16.82 -4.89
N GLY A 48 26.34 -17.66 -5.28
CA GLY A 48 26.79 -18.80 -4.46
C GLY A 48 27.36 -18.36 -3.11
N ASP A 49 28.17 -17.30 -3.09
CA ASP A 49 28.74 -16.77 -1.85
C ASP A 49 27.72 -15.92 -1.06
N GLU A 50 26.79 -15.25 -1.75
CA GLU A 50 25.75 -14.38 -1.13
C GLU A 50 24.65 -15.15 -0.41
N ILE A 51 24.23 -16.31 -0.95
CA ILE A 51 23.25 -17.19 -0.30
C ILE A 51 23.94 -17.99 0.81
N GLY A 52 25.23 -18.30 0.64
CA GLY A 52 26.00 -19.13 1.56
C GLY A 52 25.63 -20.61 1.45
N LYS A 53 26.09 -21.41 2.42
CA LYS A 53 25.79 -22.85 2.49
C LYS A 53 24.48 -23.16 3.19
N ASP A 54 23.96 -22.20 3.94
CA ASP A 54 22.75 -22.29 4.74
C ASP A 54 21.88 -21.08 4.41
N TRP A 55 20.60 -21.31 4.15
CA TRP A 55 19.63 -20.26 3.86
C TRP A 55 19.51 -19.26 5.02
N MET A 56 19.85 -19.64 6.25
CA MET A 56 19.90 -18.71 7.39
C MET A 56 21.05 -17.69 7.28
N GLN A 57 21.99 -17.88 6.37
CA GLN A 57 23.09 -16.95 6.11
C GLN A 57 22.78 -15.98 4.96
N CYS A 58 21.73 -16.22 4.19
CA CYS A 58 21.39 -15.35 3.08
C CYS A 58 20.95 -13.96 3.59
N SER A 59 21.27 -12.94 2.80
CA SER A 59 20.95 -11.53 3.12
C SER A 59 19.46 -11.31 3.42
N PHE A 60 18.56 -12.05 2.76
CA PHE A 60 17.11 -12.01 2.99
C PHE A 60 16.74 -12.37 4.43
N TYR A 61 17.27 -13.49 4.93
CA TYR A 61 17.01 -13.95 6.29
C TYR A 61 17.60 -12.98 7.29
N LEU A 62 18.85 -12.59 7.10
CA LEU A 62 19.56 -11.69 8.00
C LEU A 62 18.85 -10.33 8.12
N ALA A 63 18.39 -9.75 7.01
CA ALA A 63 17.68 -8.48 7.02
C ALA A 63 16.36 -8.56 7.78
N LEU A 64 15.56 -9.62 7.57
CA LEU A 64 14.28 -9.80 8.25
C LEU A 64 14.45 -10.14 9.74
N ARG A 65 15.49 -10.91 10.10
CA ARG A 65 15.71 -11.43 11.46
C ARG A 65 16.69 -10.61 12.29
N CYS A 66 17.17 -9.46 11.81
CA CYS A 66 18.16 -8.62 12.50
C CYS A 66 17.67 -7.94 13.81
N GLY A 67 16.40 -8.10 14.19
CA GLY A 67 15.78 -7.44 15.35
C GLY A 67 15.40 -5.96 15.14
N HIS A 68 15.99 -5.30 14.15
CA HIS A 68 15.68 -3.92 13.76
C HIS A 68 14.69 -3.81 12.61
N CYS A 69 14.29 -4.93 11.99
CA CYS A 69 13.30 -4.94 10.92
C CYS A 69 11.92 -4.60 11.50
N MET A 70 11.34 -3.49 11.04
CA MET A 70 10.05 -3.00 11.55
C MET A 70 8.85 -3.59 10.83
N GLY A 71 9.04 -4.35 9.76
CA GLY A 71 7.96 -4.91 8.97
C GLY A 71 8.37 -5.19 7.52
N THR A 72 7.49 -5.85 6.80
CA THR A 72 7.73 -6.25 5.41
C THR A 72 6.77 -5.54 4.47
N ALA A 73 7.31 -4.76 3.53
CA ALA A 73 6.55 -4.25 2.39
C ALA A 73 6.75 -5.19 1.19
N MET A 74 5.68 -5.79 0.69
CA MET A 74 5.66 -6.56 -0.55
C MET A 74 5.03 -5.72 -1.66
N VAL A 75 5.76 -5.52 -2.75
CA VAL A 75 5.25 -4.80 -3.92
C VAL A 75 4.54 -5.79 -4.85
N LEU A 76 3.30 -5.48 -5.19
CA LEU A 76 2.43 -6.26 -6.08
C LEU A 76 2.06 -5.43 -7.32
N ASP A 77 2.10 -6.11 -8.46
CA ASP A 77 1.39 -5.72 -9.67
C ASP A 77 -0.04 -6.29 -9.64
N GLU A 78 -0.83 -5.96 -10.66
CA GLU A 78 -2.23 -6.42 -10.78
C GLU A 78 -2.37 -7.95 -10.89
N ASP A 79 -1.31 -8.64 -11.31
CA ASP A 79 -1.23 -10.11 -11.43
C ASP A 79 -0.67 -10.79 -10.18
N ALA A 80 -0.38 -10.00 -9.12
CA ALA A 80 0.26 -10.43 -7.89
C ALA A 80 1.50 -11.31 -8.13
N SER A 81 2.30 -10.97 -9.15
CA SER A 81 3.38 -11.81 -9.67
C SER A 81 4.42 -12.19 -8.62
N ALA A 82 4.66 -11.32 -7.62
CA ALA A 82 5.55 -11.63 -6.50
C ALA A 82 5.13 -12.90 -5.75
N LEU A 83 3.83 -13.15 -5.58
CA LEU A 83 3.33 -14.38 -4.93
C LEU A 83 3.53 -15.64 -5.79
N GLY A 84 3.92 -15.49 -7.06
CA GLY A 84 4.33 -16.59 -7.94
C GLY A 84 5.83 -16.87 -7.93
N ARG A 85 6.62 -16.24 -7.05
CA ARG A 85 8.09 -16.37 -6.98
C ARG A 85 8.51 -16.99 -5.65
N SER A 86 9.25 -18.10 -5.70
CA SER A 86 9.65 -18.82 -4.47
C SER A 86 10.44 -17.93 -3.50
N TRP A 87 11.38 -17.11 -3.97
CA TRP A 87 12.13 -16.20 -3.09
C TRP A 87 11.26 -15.15 -2.39
N CYS A 88 10.19 -14.66 -3.04
CA CYS A 88 9.21 -13.80 -2.37
C CYS A 88 8.40 -14.58 -1.34
N LEU A 89 8.14 -15.88 -1.56
CA LEU A 89 7.51 -16.75 -0.57
C LEU A 89 8.41 -17.03 0.63
N PHE A 90 9.73 -17.11 0.43
CA PHE A 90 10.68 -17.20 1.53
C PHE A 90 10.58 -15.95 2.43
N GLU A 91 10.60 -14.75 1.84
CA GLU A 91 10.41 -13.49 2.59
C GLU A 91 9.04 -13.44 3.29
N LEU A 92 7.99 -13.94 2.64
CA LEU A 92 6.65 -14.06 3.21
C LEU A 92 6.61 -15.05 4.39
N LEU A 93 7.30 -16.19 4.30
CA LEU A 93 7.42 -17.17 5.38
C LEU A 93 8.10 -16.54 6.61
N GLN A 94 9.23 -15.86 6.41
CA GLN A 94 9.93 -15.18 7.50
C GLN A 94 9.05 -14.07 8.12
N THR A 95 8.32 -13.34 7.29
CA THR A 95 7.32 -12.34 7.72
C THR A 95 6.23 -12.98 8.57
N PHE A 96 5.64 -14.08 8.09
CA PHE A 96 4.63 -14.82 8.84
C PHE A 96 5.16 -15.26 10.22
N GLN A 97 6.35 -15.85 10.27
CA GLN A 97 6.98 -16.24 11.54
C GLN A 97 7.19 -15.04 12.48
N LEU A 98 7.66 -13.90 11.97
CA LEU A 98 7.80 -12.67 12.76
C LEU A 98 6.46 -12.15 13.30
N THR A 99 5.36 -12.26 12.55
CA THR A 99 4.04 -11.87 13.05
C THR A 99 3.50 -12.77 14.16
N GLN A 100 3.98 -14.02 14.24
CA GLN A 100 3.62 -14.95 15.30
C GLN A 100 4.54 -14.84 16.53
N ASP A 101 5.73 -14.26 16.35
CA ASP A 101 6.76 -14.15 17.38
C ASP A 101 6.47 -12.96 18.31
N ARG A 102 5.90 -13.26 19.48
CA ARG A 102 5.52 -12.24 20.48
C ARG A 102 6.71 -11.57 21.15
N GLU A 103 7.92 -12.13 21.02
CA GLU A 103 9.13 -11.56 21.62
C GLU A 103 9.71 -10.43 20.75
N VAL A 104 9.34 -10.35 19.46
CA VAL A 104 9.83 -9.32 18.54
C VAL A 104 8.90 -8.10 18.57
N ALA A 105 8.98 -7.33 19.65
CA ALA A 105 8.11 -6.15 19.87
C ALA A 105 8.27 -5.04 18.79
N SER A 106 9.36 -5.05 18.01
CA SER A 106 9.64 -4.04 16.98
C SER A 106 8.96 -4.33 15.64
N PHE A 107 8.56 -5.58 15.37
CA PHE A 107 7.96 -5.96 14.09
C PHE A 107 6.48 -5.52 14.08
N ARG A 108 6.14 -4.60 13.18
CA ARG A 108 4.82 -3.98 13.15
C ARG A 108 3.84 -4.79 12.32
N ASP A 109 4.13 -4.97 11.04
CA ASP A 109 3.16 -5.56 10.12
C ASP A 109 3.76 -6.01 8.78
N PHE A 110 2.87 -6.59 7.97
CA PHE A 110 3.04 -6.92 6.57
C PHE A 110 2.18 -5.99 5.70
N TRP A 111 2.82 -5.24 4.79
CA TRP A 111 2.13 -4.31 3.89
C TRP A 111 2.16 -4.79 2.45
N LEU A 112 1.01 -4.68 1.80
CA LEU A 112 0.83 -4.96 0.38
C LEU A 112 0.84 -3.64 -0.38
N CYS A 113 1.95 -3.33 -1.03
CA CYS A 113 2.18 -2.10 -1.75
C CYS A 113 1.89 -2.29 -3.24
N THR A 114 1.32 -1.28 -3.87
CA THR A 114 1.03 -1.21 -5.32
C THR A 114 1.48 0.14 -5.84
N LYS A 115 1.57 0.32 -7.16
CA LYS A 115 1.94 1.62 -7.74
C LYS A 115 1.00 2.77 -7.32
N THR A 116 -0.24 2.45 -6.96
CA THR A 116 -1.27 3.40 -6.53
C THR A 116 -1.33 3.61 -5.02
N GLY A 117 -0.58 2.83 -4.21
CA GLY A 117 -0.50 3.00 -2.76
C GLY A 117 -0.50 1.68 -1.98
N VAL A 118 -0.79 1.75 -0.68
CA VAL A 118 -0.77 0.60 0.24
C VAL A 118 -2.18 0.05 0.41
N LEU A 119 -2.37 -1.21 0.00
CA LEU A 119 -3.65 -1.89 -0.06
C LEU A 119 -4.29 -2.03 1.32
N ASN A 120 -3.58 -2.64 2.28
CA ASN A 120 -4.08 -2.85 3.63
C ASN A 120 -4.17 -1.58 4.50
N LEU A 121 -3.95 -0.40 3.91
CA LEU A 121 -4.26 0.90 4.51
C LEU A 121 -5.40 1.64 3.77
N GLY A 122 -6.06 0.99 2.82
CA GLY A 122 -7.17 1.58 2.05
C GLY A 122 -6.75 2.69 1.08
N HIS A 123 -5.48 2.75 0.68
CA HIS A 123 -4.92 3.86 -0.10
C HIS A 123 -4.49 3.47 -1.52
N SER A 124 -5.01 2.38 -2.06
CA SER A 124 -4.78 1.97 -3.45
C SER A 124 -6.03 2.22 -4.30
N SER A 125 -5.88 2.19 -5.63
CA SER A 125 -7.04 2.25 -6.51
C SER A 125 -7.93 1.02 -6.30
N THR A 126 -9.25 1.23 -6.34
CA THR A 126 -10.22 0.14 -6.20
C THR A 126 -10.01 -0.93 -7.27
N ASP A 127 -9.67 -0.53 -8.49
CA ASP A 127 -9.41 -1.45 -9.60
C ASP A 127 -8.20 -2.36 -9.33
N ALA A 128 -7.07 -1.79 -8.87
CA ALA A 128 -5.88 -2.58 -8.56
C ALA A 128 -6.15 -3.53 -7.39
N ALA A 129 -6.82 -3.05 -6.34
CA ALA A 129 -7.19 -3.88 -5.20
C ALA A 129 -8.11 -5.04 -5.58
N LEU A 130 -9.11 -4.80 -6.44
CA LEU A 130 -10.02 -5.84 -6.93
C LEU A 130 -9.31 -6.82 -7.88
N ALA A 131 -8.40 -6.35 -8.75
CA ALA A 131 -7.60 -7.21 -9.62
C ALA A 131 -6.73 -8.18 -8.78
N ILE A 132 -5.99 -7.64 -7.81
CA ILE A 132 -5.13 -8.42 -6.91
C ILE A 132 -5.97 -9.39 -6.06
N ALA A 133 -7.10 -8.94 -5.51
CA ALA A 133 -7.98 -9.81 -4.74
C ALA A 133 -8.53 -10.99 -5.57
N ARG A 134 -8.97 -10.73 -6.81
CA ARG A 134 -9.42 -11.79 -7.74
C ARG A 134 -8.31 -12.77 -8.05
N ARG A 135 -7.09 -12.27 -8.25
CA ARG A 135 -5.93 -13.11 -8.53
C ARG A 135 -5.58 -14.00 -7.34
N VAL A 136 -5.48 -13.43 -6.15
CA VAL A 136 -5.10 -14.18 -4.93
C VAL A 136 -6.19 -15.13 -4.46
N ALA A 137 -7.46 -14.88 -4.76
CA ALA A 137 -8.54 -15.82 -4.47
C ALA A 137 -8.29 -17.22 -5.06
N ASN A 138 -7.71 -17.26 -6.27
CA ASN A 138 -7.44 -18.48 -7.03
C ASN A 138 -5.96 -18.91 -7.01
N LEU A 139 -5.08 -18.06 -6.48
CA LEU A 139 -3.65 -18.36 -6.41
C LEU A 139 -3.37 -19.42 -5.35
N ARG A 140 -2.43 -20.31 -5.66
CA ARG A 140 -1.85 -21.29 -4.73
C ARG A 140 -0.36 -21.01 -4.64
N LEU A 141 0.13 -20.71 -3.44
CA LEU A 141 1.56 -20.39 -3.25
C LEU A 141 2.48 -21.57 -3.63
N GLN A 142 1.99 -22.81 -3.58
CA GLN A 142 2.69 -24.01 -4.04
C GLN A 142 3.13 -23.95 -5.51
N ASP A 143 2.36 -23.21 -6.33
CA ASP A 143 2.58 -23.10 -7.77
C ASP A 143 3.66 -22.05 -8.10
N ALA A 144 4.26 -21.42 -7.09
CA ALA A 144 5.36 -20.47 -7.27
C ALA A 144 6.61 -21.13 -7.87
N THR A 145 7.37 -20.33 -8.62
CA THR A 145 8.53 -20.80 -9.39
C THR A 145 9.82 -20.09 -8.97
N ALA A 146 10.94 -20.77 -9.20
CA ALA A 146 12.28 -20.22 -9.12
C ALA A 146 13.04 -20.58 -10.40
N SER A 147 14.01 -19.73 -10.79
CA SER A 147 14.87 -20.02 -11.95
C SER A 147 15.80 -21.22 -11.69
N VAL A 148 16.09 -21.50 -10.42
CA VAL A 148 16.87 -22.66 -9.96
C VAL A 148 15.92 -23.60 -9.21
N LEU A 149 15.81 -24.84 -9.68
CA LEU A 149 14.90 -25.84 -9.10
C LEU A 149 15.23 -26.11 -7.62
N ALA A 150 16.52 -26.19 -7.27
CA ALA A 150 16.96 -26.42 -5.90
C ALA A 150 16.47 -25.32 -4.93
N ASP A 151 16.40 -24.05 -5.36
CA ASP A 151 15.84 -22.97 -4.54
C ASP A 151 14.34 -23.19 -4.28
N LYS A 152 13.60 -23.61 -5.32
CA LYS A 152 12.17 -23.93 -5.16
C LYS A 152 11.99 -25.09 -4.19
N GLU A 153 12.72 -26.18 -4.36
CA GLU A 153 12.62 -27.37 -3.50
C GLU A 153 12.97 -27.03 -2.04
N LEU A 154 14.02 -26.23 -1.83
CA LEU A 154 14.41 -25.73 -0.52
C LEU A 154 13.28 -24.93 0.12
N ILE A 155 12.75 -23.93 -0.58
CA ILE A 155 11.74 -23.02 -0.04
C ILE A 155 10.41 -23.74 0.18
N ASP A 156 9.99 -24.61 -0.75
CA ASP A 156 8.80 -25.45 -0.60
C ASP A 156 8.95 -26.40 0.59
N GLY A 157 10.15 -26.95 0.81
CA GLY A 157 10.48 -27.76 1.98
C GLY A 157 10.39 -26.97 3.28
N LEU A 158 10.93 -25.75 3.32
CA LEU A 158 10.84 -24.86 4.48
C LEU A 158 9.39 -24.51 4.81
N ILE A 159 8.57 -24.17 3.81
CA ILE A 159 7.15 -23.89 4.01
C ILE A 159 6.43 -25.15 4.49
N SER A 160 6.65 -26.29 3.85
CA SER A 160 6.00 -27.56 4.21
C SER A 160 6.38 -28.06 5.60
N SER A 161 7.56 -27.68 6.11
CA SER A 161 8.00 -28.00 7.47
C SER A 161 7.27 -27.21 8.56
N GLN A 162 6.61 -26.10 8.21
CA GLN A 162 5.82 -25.33 9.17
C GLN A 162 4.52 -26.09 9.54
N PRO A 163 4.03 -25.95 10.77
CA PRO A 163 2.70 -26.44 11.13
C PRO A 163 1.62 -25.87 10.19
N GLY A 164 0.93 -26.76 9.45
CA GLY A 164 -0.08 -26.40 8.45
C GLY A 164 0.47 -25.95 7.08
N GLY A 165 1.80 -25.85 6.95
CA GLY A 165 2.51 -25.64 5.70
C GLY A 165 1.94 -24.55 4.80
N PHE A 166 1.77 -24.89 3.53
CA PHE A 166 1.22 -23.96 2.55
C PHE A 166 -0.23 -23.55 2.81
N ASP A 167 -1.05 -24.36 3.50
CA ASP A 167 -2.45 -24.01 3.74
C ASP A 167 -2.54 -22.78 4.66
N VAL A 168 -1.73 -22.75 5.72
CA VAL A 168 -1.62 -21.59 6.62
C VAL A 168 -1.03 -20.38 5.89
N MET A 169 -0.01 -20.58 5.04
CA MET A 169 0.57 -19.48 4.27
C MET A 169 -0.43 -18.88 3.25
N ASN A 170 -1.21 -19.71 2.56
CA ASN A 170 -2.27 -19.25 1.68
C ASN A 170 -3.35 -18.50 2.47
N ALA A 171 -3.74 -19.03 3.63
CA ALA A 171 -4.71 -18.38 4.52
C ALA A 171 -4.21 -17.02 5.02
N PHE A 172 -2.92 -16.91 5.35
CA PHE A 172 -2.29 -15.66 5.79
C PHE A 172 -2.45 -14.54 4.75
N VAL A 173 -2.06 -14.77 3.50
CA VAL A 173 -2.21 -13.76 2.43
C VAL A 173 -3.69 -13.43 2.19
N LYS A 174 -4.56 -14.44 2.15
CA LYS A 174 -5.99 -14.25 1.94
C LYS A 174 -6.63 -13.44 3.07
N HIS A 175 -6.19 -13.64 4.32
CA HIS A 175 -6.68 -12.89 5.47
C HIS A 175 -6.36 -11.38 5.35
N HIS A 176 -5.13 -11.02 4.99
CA HIS A 176 -4.76 -9.61 4.77
C HIS A 176 -5.59 -8.95 3.66
N LEU A 177 -5.86 -9.67 2.55
CA LEU A 177 -6.70 -9.15 1.46
C LEU A 177 -8.18 -9.09 1.83
N GLN A 178 -8.68 -10.04 2.62
CA GLN A 178 -10.04 -9.99 3.14
C GLN A 178 -10.26 -8.77 4.05
N GLY A 179 -9.30 -8.49 4.95
CA GLY A 179 -9.32 -7.29 5.79
C GLY A 179 -9.35 -6.01 4.95
N MET A 180 -8.46 -5.92 3.95
CA MET A 180 -8.46 -4.81 2.98
C MET A 180 -9.82 -4.62 2.30
N LEU A 181 -10.41 -5.69 1.74
CA LEU A 181 -11.70 -5.59 1.05
C LEU A 181 -12.82 -5.13 1.99
N ALA A 182 -12.81 -5.56 3.24
CA ALA A 182 -13.78 -5.13 4.25
C ALA A 182 -13.64 -3.64 4.55
N ASP A 183 -12.41 -3.13 4.70
CA ASP A 183 -12.15 -1.71 4.94
C ASP A 183 -12.49 -0.84 3.72
N MET A 184 -12.16 -1.29 2.51
CA MET A 184 -12.56 -0.61 1.27
C MET A 184 -14.09 -0.53 1.13
N LYS A 185 -14.80 -1.64 1.39
CA LYS A 185 -16.26 -1.67 1.37
C LYS A 185 -16.85 -0.66 2.37
N ARG A 186 -16.26 -0.56 3.56
CA ARG A 186 -16.69 0.40 4.59
C ARG A 186 -16.46 1.84 4.11
N SER A 187 -15.29 2.16 3.58
CA SER A 187 -14.94 3.51 3.10
C SER A 187 -15.86 3.95 1.95
N LEU A 188 -16.03 3.09 0.94
CA LEU A 188 -16.88 3.38 -0.22
C LEU A 188 -18.34 3.60 0.21
N LYS A 189 -18.84 2.80 1.16
CA LYS A 189 -20.20 3.00 1.69
C LYS A 189 -20.35 4.38 2.34
N LEU A 190 -19.39 4.82 3.14
CA LEU A 190 -19.44 6.14 3.79
C LEU A 190 -19.40 7.27 2.76
N GLU A 191 -18.61 7.14 1.69
CA GLU A 191 -18.55 8.13 0.61
C GLU A 191 -19.86 8.21 -0.18
N LEU A 192 -20.47 7.06 -0.51
CA LEU A 192 -21.76 7.01 -1.19
C LEU A 192 -22.87 7.59 -0.31
N ASP A 193 -22.95 7.19 0.96
CA ASP A 193 -23.94 7.72 1.90
C ASP A 193 -23.76 9.26 2.05
N SER A 194 -22.53 9.78 2.02
CA SER A 194 -22.25 11.22 2.03
C SER A 194 -22.72 11.92 0.74
N LEU A 195 -22.45 11.33 -0.42
CA LEU A 195 -22.88 11.86 -1.73
C LEU A 195 -24.41 11.88 -1.85
N GLU A 196 -25.10 10.83 -1.43
CA GLU A 196 -26.57 10.79 -1.40
C GLU A 196 -27.13 11.92 -0.54
N ASN A 197 -26.57 12.15 0.66
CA ASN A 197 -27.00 13.24 1.54
C ASN A 197 -26.76 14.62 0.91
N MET A 198 -25.64 14.82 0.20
CA MET A 198 -25.37 16.09 -0.50
C MET A 198 -26.36 16.33 -1.64
N LEU A 199 -26.67 15.30 -2.43
CA LEU A 199 -27.64 15.40 -3.53
C LEU A 199 -29.06 15.67 -3.02
N LEU A 200 -29.44 15.09 -1.87
CA LEU A 200 -30.75 15.35 -1.25
C LEU A 200 -30.84 16.75 -0.61
N ALA A 201 -29.72 17.31 -0.15
CA ALA A 201 -29.70 18.64 0.46
C ALA A 201 -29.96 19.77 -0.56
N ASP A 202 -29.59 19.58 -1.83
CA ASP A 202 -29.82 20.56 -2.91
C ASP A 202 -31.29 20.63 -3.37
N GLU A 203 -32.14 19.63 -3.05
CA GLU A 203 -33.57 19.67 -3.38
C GLU A 203 -34.40 20.54 -2.41
N VAL A 204 -33.83 20.98 -1.28
CA VAL A 204 -34.50 21.83 -0.28
C VAL A 204 -34.03 23.27 -0.37
N ALA A 205 -33.96 23.84 -1.59
CA ALA A 205 -33.89 25.28 -1.73
C ALA A 205 -35.25 25.90 -1.32
N PRO A 206 -35.32 26.79 -0.31
CA PRO A 206 -36.59 27.39 0.09
C PRO A 206 -37.18 28.20 -1.07
N PRO A 207 -38.53 28.27 -1.19
CA PRO A 207 -39.16 29.04 -2.25
C PRO A 207 -38.65 30.48 -2.21
N LEU A 208 -38.17 30.96 -3.37
CA LEU A 208 -37.72 32.33 -3.57
C LEU A 208 -38.78 33.29 -3.01
N GLN A 209 -38.48 33.97 -1.90
CA GLN A 209 -39.38 34.98 -1.38
C GLN A 209 -39.48 36.14 -2.38
N PRO A 210 -40.68 36.66 -2.66
CA PRO A 210 -40.87 37.73 -3.62
C PRO A 210 -40.07 38.96 -3.18
N ARG A 211 -39.18 39.42 -4.07
CA ARG A 211 -38.40 40.66 -3.89
C ARG A 211 -39.34 41.83 -3.67
N ALA A 212 -39.29 42.41 -2.47
CA ALA A 212 -39.92 43.70 -2.20
C ALA A 212 -39.30 44.78 -3.11
N ILE A 213 -40.14 45.43 -3.90
CA ILE A 213 -39.79 46.60 -4.70
C ILE A 213 -39.44 47.73 -3.72
N ARG A 214 -38.16 48.07 -3.60
CA ARG A 214 -37.74 49.27 -2.85
C ARG A 214 -38.09 50.51 -3.67
N SER A 215 -39.02 51.30 -3.15
CA SER A 215 -39.31 52.66 -3.61
C SER A 215 -38.04 53.51 -3.56
N ALA A 216 -37.73 54.18 -4.66
CA ALA A 216 -36.60 55.08 -4.77
C ALA A 216 -36.85 56.35 -3.95
N THR A 217 -35.98 56.62 -2.97
CA THR A 217 -35.91 57.94 -2.33
C THR A 217 -34.82 58.74 -3.02
N THR A 218 -35.25 59.77 -3.74
CA THR A 218 -34.40 60.76 -4.43
C THR A 218 -33.52 61.52 -3.43
N THR A 219 -32.21 61.34 -3.51
CA THR A 219 -31.23 62.22 -2.83
C THR A 219 -30.79 63.30 -3.82
N ILE A 220 -31.15 64.55 -3.52
CA ILE A 220 -30.69 65.74 -4.24
C ILE A 220 -29.23 65.99 -3.84
N ILE A 221 -28.30 65.93 -4.80
CA ILE A 221 -26.90 66.31 -4.63
C ILE A 221 -26.75 67.76 -5.09
N THR A 222 -26.51 68.66 -4.15
CA THR A 222 -26.16 70.06 -4.43
C THR A 222 -24.68 70.15 -4.77
N THR A 223 -24.37 70.56 -6.00
CA THR A 223 -23.03 70.84 -6.50
C THR A 223 -22.51 72.17 -5.97
N THR A 224 -21.35 72.18 -5.31
CA THR A 224 -20.51 73.38 -5.19
C THR A 224 -19.18 73.14 -5.90
N ARG A 225 -18.82 74.13 -6.72
CA ARG A 225 -17.80 74.10 -7.77
C ARG A 225 -16.82 75.23 -7.48
N THR A 226 -15.53 74.93 -7.33
CA THR A 226 -14.42 75.90 -7.53
C THR A 226 -13.06 75.18 -7.57
N PRO A 227 -11.99 75.77 -8.13
CA PRO A 227 -11.45 75.31 -9.40
C PRO A 227 -9.97 74.88 -9.34
N ALA A 228 -9.52 74.37 -10.49
CA ALA A 228 -8.19 73.93 -10.82
C ALA A 228 -7.07 74.95 -10.55
N ILE A 229 -5.91 74.43 -10.15
CA ILE A 229 -4.60 75.01 -10.50
C ILE A 229 -3.71 73.87 -10.99
N SER A 230 -3.17 74.07 -12.18
CA SER A 230 -2.21 73.24 -12.91
C SER A 230 -0.79 73.72 -12.67
N LEU A 231 0.12 72.80 -12.29
CA LEU A 231 1.41 72.47 -12.91
C LEU A 231 2.17 71.47 -12.03
#